data_AF-A0A5J9TWE6-F1
#
_entry.id   AF-A0A5J9TWE6-F1
#
_cell.length_a   1.000
_cell.length_b   1.000
_cell.length_c   1.000
_cell.angle_alpha   90.00
_cell.angle_beta   90.00
_cell.angle_gamma   90.00
#
_symmetry.space_group_name_H-M   'P 1'
#
loop_
_entity.id
_entity.type
_entity.pdbx_description
1 polymer ?
#
loop_
_entity_poly.entity_id
_entity_poly.type
_entity_poly.pdbx_seq_one_letter_code
_entity_poly.pdbx_strand_id
1 'polypeptide(L)'
;MLTDRIAVVTGGAEGIGLEVCRQLANKFDTVFLTARDTETGEAAVEQLGLSNVVFFQLDLNDALSITHFADFLQEWFGKVDILVNLDSIGAVEVTEAYEVAMEGLHTNYYGTKRVTEAFIPLLHSSSDGRIVIVSSGWLLLRIFNEELKRELNDMENPTEELVNESLTNFLGAEPRSWPTVFAAYTAAMNACTRILARAHPDLRVNCVYPGYVYPGVLSPEEGAGNVTTVALQPGGPTGQYFALGKVTHFL
;
A
#
# COMPACT_ATOMS: atom_id res chain seq x y z
N MET A 1 25.12 1.42 -14.80
CA MET A 1 23.96 1.17 -13.93
C MET A 1 22.97 0.36 -14.72
N LEU A 2 22.35 -0.65 -14.11
CA LEU A 2 21.29 -1.45 -14.74
C LEU A 2 20.17 -0.51 -15.19
N THR A 3 19.72 -0.65 -16.43
CA THR A 3 18.63 0.14 -17.01
C THR A 3 17.26 -0.42 -16.64
N ASP A 4 17.24 -1.63 -16.11
CA ASP A 4 16.04 -2.41 -15.82
C ASP A 4 15.10 -1.64 -14.90
N ARG A 5 13.83 -1.60 -15.26
CA ARG A 5 12.76 -1.03 -14.46
C ARG A 5 12.23 -2.09 -13.51
N ILE A 6 12.26 -1.80 -12.22
CA ILE A 6 11.89 -2.73 -11.15
C ILE A 6 10.64 -2.23 -10.42
N ALA A 7 9.61 -3.06 -10.38
CA ALA A 7 8.42 -2.83 -9.57
C ALA A 7 8.28 -3.89 -8.48
N VAL A 8 7.76 -3.50 -7.33
CA VAL A 8 7.48 -4.38 -6.19
C VAL A 8 6.03 -4.20 -5.78
N VAL A 9 5.29 -5.29 -5.65
CA VAL A 9 3.89 -5.31 -5.24
C VAL A 9 3.76 -6.16 -3.98
N THR A 10 3.48 -5.53 -2.84
CA THR A 10 3.17 -6.26 -1.61
C THR A 10 1.80 -6.89 -1.70
N GLY A 11 1.60 -8.12 -1.22
CA GLY A 11 0.29 -8.78 -1.30
C GLY A 11 -0.17 -9.05 -2.74
N GLY A 12 0.77 -9.38 -3.62
CA GLY A 12 0.57 -9.51 -5.05
C GLY A 12 0.00 -10.85 -5.52
N ALA A 13 -0.23 -11.82 -4.63
CA ALA A 13 -0.62 -13.18 -5.03
C ALA A 13 -2.11 -13.35 -5.36
N GLU A 14 -2.98 -12.42 -4.93
CA GLU A 14 -4.43 -12.55 -5.09
C GLU A 14 -5.10 -11.23 -5.47
N GLY A 15 -6.37 -11.34 -5.92
CA GLY A 15 -7.27 -10.21 -6.11
C GLY A 15 -6.67 -9.06 -6.93
N ILE A 16 -6.76 -7.84 -6.39
CA ILE A 16 -6.23 -6.62 -7.03
C ILE A 16 -4.71 -6.73 -7.21
N GLY A 17 -4.00 -7.35 -6.28
CA GLY A 17 -2.54 -7.45 -6.34
C GLY A 17 -2.02 -8.28 -7.50
N LEU A 18 -2.67 -9.41 -7.75
CA LEU A 18 -2.36 -10.25 -8.89
C LEU A 18 -2.54 -9.49 -10.21
N GLU A 19 -3.61 -8.71 -10.32
CA GLU A 19 -3.90 -7.88 -11.48
C GLU A 19 -2.93 -6.69 -11.62
N VAL A 20 -2.51 -6.07 -10.51
CA VAL A 20 -1.47 -5.04 -10.52
C VAL A 20 -0.15 -5.63 -11.04
N CYS A 21 0.26 -6.81 -10.57
CA CYS A 21 1.43 -7.52 -11.07
C CYS A 21 1.34 -7.74 -12.59
N ARG A 22 0.20 -8.29 -13.07
CA ARG A 22 -0.06 -8.52 -14.50
C ARG A 22 0.05 -7.25 -15.33
N GLN A 23 -0.54 -6.15 -14.87
CA GLN A 23 -0.54 -4.89 -15.61
C GLN A 23 0.84 -4.23 -15.62
N LEU A 24 1.57 -4.24 -14.50
CA LEU A 24 2.93 -3.70 -14.41
C LEU A 24 3.93 -4.50 -15.25
N ALA A 25 3.74 -5.81 -15.43
CA ALA A 25 4.61 -6.65 -16.24
C ALA A 25 4.73 -6.17 -17.71
N ASN A 26 3.77 -5.38 -18.21
CA ASN A 26 3.83 -4.80 -19.55
C ASN A 26 4.76 -3.57 -19.66
N LYS A 27 5.24 -3.03 -18.53
CA LYS A 27 5.96 -1.74 -18.45
C LYS A 27 7.29 -1.83 -17.70
N PHE A 28 7.56 -2.97 -17.06
CA PHE A 28 8.70 -3.21 -16.18
C PHE A 28 9.48 -4.44 -16.63
N ASP A 29 10.80 -4.37 -16.51
CA ASP A 29 11.71 -5.47 -16.83
C ASP A 29 11.64 -6.57 -15.76
N THR A 30 11.32 -6.20 -14.52
CA THR A 30 11.03 -7.16 -13.44
C THR A 30 9.94 -6.61 -12.52
N VAL A 31 8.94 -7.45 -12.26
CA VAL A 31 7.90 -7.21 -11.24
C VAL A 31 8.04 -8.26 -10.15
N PHE A 32 8.37 -7.82 -8.95
CA PHE A 32 8.33 -8.68 -7.77
C PHE A 32 6.91 -8.78 -7.24
N LEU A 33 6.31 -9.95 -7.42
CA LEU A 33 5.10 -10.37 -6.75
C LEU A 33 5.50 -10.89 -5.37
N THR A 34 4.95 -10.31 -4.30
CA THR A 34 5.24 -10.81 -2.95
C THR A 34 4.00 -11.32 -2.22
N ALA A 35 4.23 -12.31 -1.37
CA ALA A 35 3.24 -12.88 -0.48
C ALA A 35 3.93 -13.41 0.78
N ARG A 36 3.16 -13.51 1.87
CA ARG A 36 3.64 -14.12 3.12
C ARG A 36 3.86 -15.61 2.95
N ASP A 37 2.91 -16.29 2.30
CA ASP A 37 2.94 -17.72 2.07
C ASP A 37 3.63 -18.04 0.73
N THR A 38 4.64 -18.92 0.78
CA THR A 38 5.44 -19.30 -0.39
C THR A 38 4.63 -20.05 -1.43
N GLU A 39 3.80 -21.02 -1.01
CA GLU A 39 3.01 -21.85 -1.92
C GLU A 39 2.02 -20.99 -2.72
N THR A 40 1.33 -20.08 -2.04
CA THR A 40 0.39 -19.12 -2.65
C THR A 40 1.10 -18.19 -3.63
N GLY A 41 2.29 -17.70 -3.28
CA GLY A 41 3.07 -16.80 -4.13
C GLY A 41 3.63 -17.48 -5.39
N GLU A 42 4.14 -18.70 -5.26
CA GLU A 42 4.63 -19.51 -6.39
C GLU A 42 3.48 -19.88 -7.34
N ALA A 43 2.34 -20.31 -6.80
CA ALA A 43 1.14 -20.61 -7.58
C ALA A 43 0.62 -19.38 -8.35
N ALA A 44 0.70 -18.19 -7.74
CA ALA A 44 0.30 -16.94 -8.38
C ALA A 44 1.20 -16.58 -9.58
N VAL A 45 2.51 -16.78 -9.47
CA VAL A 45 3.44 -16.58 -10.61
C VAL A 45 3.18 -17.59 -11.72
N GLU A 46 2.94 -18.86 -11.37
CA GLU A 46 2.56 -19.89 -12.36
C GLU A 46 1.24 -19.53 -13.07
N GLN A 47 0.24 -19.09 -12.31
CA GLN A 47 -1.04 -18.63 -12.85
C GLN A 47 -0.88 -17.45 -13.82
N LEU A 48 0.03 -16.52 -13.54
CA LEU A 48 0.31 -15.40 -14.45
C LEU A 48 1.00 -15.86 -15.73
N GLY A 49 1.93 -16.83 -15.64
CA GLY A 49 2.67 -17.34 -16.79
C GLY A 49 3.56 -16.29 -17.47
N LEU A 50 3.96 -15.24 -16.74
CA LEU A 50 4.75 -14.12 -17.25
C LEU A 50 6.20 -14.24 -16.78
N SER A 51 7.14 -14.30 -17.72
CA SER A 51 8.56 -14.54 -17.41
C SER A 51 9.26 -13.45 -16.61
N ASN A 52 8.71 -12.23 -16.62
CA ASN A 52 9.24 -11.07 -15.91
C ASN A 52 8.49 -10.76 -14.60
N VAL A 53 7.57 -11.63 -14.18
CA VAL A 53 6.99 -11.59 -12.83
C VAL A 53 7.70 -12.65 -11.99
N VAL A 54 8.36 -12.22 -10.92
CA VAL A 54 9.18 -13.08 -10.06
C VAL A 54 8.60 -13.05 -8.65
N PHE A 55 8.48 -14.24 -8.04
CA PHE A 55 8.05 -14.34 -6.65
C PHE A 55 9.20 -14.01 -5.69
N PHE A 56 8.91 -13.22 -4.65
CA PHE A 56 9.78 -13.09 -3.48
C PHE A 56 8.92 -13.13 -2.21
N GLN A 57 9.27 -14.01 -1.27
CA GLN A 57 8.53 -14.13 0.00
C GLN A 57 8.72 -12.85 0.83
N LEU A 58 7.62 -12.25 1.27
CA LEU A 58 7.63 -11.07 2.11
C LEU A 58 6.51 -11.13 3.14
N ASP A 59 6.86 -11.28 4.41
CA ASP A 59 5.96 -11.07 5.52
C ASP A 59 6.13 -9.64 6.06
N LEU A 60 5.09 -8.83 5.88
CA LEU A 60 5.05 -7.46 6.36
C LEU A 60 5.16 -7.37 7.88
N ASN A 61 4.97 -8.43 8.65
CA ASN A 61 5.10 -8.49 10.11
C ASN A 61 6.46 -9.02 10.61
N ASP A 62 7.36 -9.44 9.72
CA ASP A 62 8.69 -9.92 10.06
C ASP A 62 9.77 -8.96 9.55
N ALA A 63 10.50 -8.34 10.48
CA ALA A 63 11.59 -7.41 10.16
C ALA A 63 12.74 -8.09 9.40
N LEU A 64 12.99 -9.38 9.63
CA LEU A 64 14.04 -10.12 8.91
C LEU A 64 13.61 -10.42 7.48
N SER A 65 12.34 -10.78 7.25
CA SER A 65 11.77 -10.94 5.90
C SER A 65 11.92 -9.65 5.08
N ILE A 66 11.57 -8.50 5.67
CA ILE A 66 11.70 -7.18 5.03
C ILE A 66 13.17 -6.85 4.72
N THR A 67 14.06 -7.03 5.69
CA THR A 67 15.50 -6.71 5.53
C THR A 67 16.14 -7.59 4.47
N HIS A 68 15.85 -8.89 4.49
CA HIS A 68 16.36 -9.83 3.50
C HIS A 68 15.93 -9.44 2.08
N PHE A 69 14.68 -9.01 1.88
CA PHE A 69 14.24 -8.58 0.56
C PHE A 69 14.88 -7.26 0.13
N ALA A 70 15.01 -6.29 1.04
CA ALA A 70 15.68 -5.02 0.75
C ALA A 70 17.16 -5.24 0.37
N ASP A 71 17.88 -6.09 1.11
CA ASP A 71 19.27 -6.45 0.83
C ASP A 71 19.41 -7.15 -0.53
N PHE A 72 18.50 -8.09 -0.83
CA PHE A 72 18.45 -8.73 -2.15
C PHE A 72 18.25 -7.71 -3.27
N LEU A 73 17.28 -6.80 -3.15
CA LEU A 73 17.05 -5.76 -4.16
C LEU A 73 18.27 -4.84 -4.32
N GLN A 74 18.93 -4.50 -3.20
CA GLN A 74 20.13 -3.68 -3.19
C GLN A 74 21.31 -4.36 -3.87
N GLU A 75 21.53 -5.65 -3.62
CA GLU A 75 22.64 -6.42 -4.19
C GLU A 75 22.47 -6.62 -5.70
N TRP A 76 21.26 -6.99 -6.14
CA TRP A 76 21.02 -7.43 -7.51
C TRP A 76 20.58 -6.32 -8.47
N PHE A 77 19.85 -5.33 -7.98
CA PHE A 77 19.26 -4.27 -8.83
C PHE A 77 19.76 -2.88 -8.46
N GLY A 78 20.05 -2.66 -7.17
CA GLY A 78 20.53 -1.40 -6.63
C GLY A 78 19.48 -0.28 -6.59
N LYS A 79 18.24 -0.56 -6.99
CA LYS A 79 17.11 0.38 -6.99
C LYS A 79 15.77 -0.34 -7.02
N VAL A 80 14.72 0.42 -6.73
CA VAL A 80 13.31 0.08 -7.00
C VAL A 80 12.68 1.31 -7.66
N ASP A 81 11.96 1.14 -8.76
CA ASP A 81 11.31 2.26 -9.45
C ASP A 81 9.87 2.47 -8.94
N ILE A 82 9.16 1.39 -8.61
CA ILE A 82 7.80 1.46 -8.03
C ILE A 82 7.66 0.48 -6.87
N LEU A 83 7.15 0.97 -5.74
CA LEU A 83 6.59 0.17 -4.66
C LEU A 83 5.07 0.38 -4.59
N VAL A 84 4.30 -0.70 -4.78
CA VAL A 84 2.86 -0.72 -4.53
C VAL A 84 2.61 -1.48 -3.24
N ASN A 85 2.16 -0.77 -2.21
CA ASN A 85 1.71 -1.36 -0.96
C ASN A 85 0.21 -1.64 -1.04
N LEU A 86 -0.18 -2.91 -1.16
CA LEU A 86 -1.59 -3.30 -1.07
C LEU A 86 -2.02 -3.53 0.38
N ASP A 87 -3.21 -3.04 0.71
CA ASP A 87 -3.94 -3.44 1.91
C ASP A 87 -4.44 -4.88 1.71
N SER A 88 -4.17 -5.76 2.67
CA SER A 88 -4.54 -7.17 2.63
C SER A 88 -6.03 -7.42 2.92
N ILE A 89 -6.84 -6.39 3.20
CA ILE A 89 -8.27 -6.56 3.47
C ILE A 89 -9.04 -6.68 2.16
N GLY A 90 -8.99 -7.89 1.61
CA GLY A 90 -10.11 -8.42 0.85
C GLY A 90 -11.27 -8.74 1.80
N ALA A 91 -12.50 -8.40 1.38
CA ALA A 91 -13.69 -9.20 1.66
C ALA A 91 -13.93 -9.73 3.10
N VAL A 92 -13.55 -9.02 4.16
CA VAL A 92 -13.89 -9.46 5.51
C VAL A 92 -15.40 -9.34 5.68
N GLU A 93 -16.09 -10.47 5.91
CA GLU A 93 -17.48 -10.44 6.34
C GLU A 93 -17.56 -9.59 7.61
N VAL A 94 -18.54 -8.68 7.67
CA VAL A 94 -18.74 -7.64 8.71
C VAL A 94 -18.86 -8.21 10.14
N THR A 95 -18.81 -9.53 10.29
CA THR A 95 -18.94 -10.30 11.54
C THR A 95 -17.63 -10.55 12.29
N GLU A 96 -16.46 -10.13 11.79
CA GLU A 96 -15.19 -10.46 12.46
C GLU A 96 -14.79 -9.55 13.63
N ALA A 97 -14.18 -10.21 14.63
CA ALA A 97 -13.81 -9.69 15.93
C ALA A 97 -12.77 -8.57 15.86
N TYR A 98 -12.72 -7.74 16.91
CA TYR A 98 -11.69 -6.72 17.15
C TYR A 98 -10.27 -7.20 16.85
N GLU A 99 -9.97 -8.47 17.12
CA GLU A 99 -8.68 -9.12 16.86
C GLU A 99 -8.27 -9.08 15.38
N VAL A 100 -9.17 -9.39 14.46
CA VAL A 100 -8.90 -9.33 13.00
C VAL A 100 -8.60 -7.90 12.57
N ALA A 101 -9.35 -6.95 13.12
CA ALA A 101 -9.15 -5.54 12.81
C ALA A 101 -7.78 -5.04 13.31
N MET A 102 -7.33 -5.54 14.46
CA MET A 102 -5.99 -5.27 15.01
C MET A 102 -4.89 -5.94 14.20
N GLU A 103 -5.08 -7.16 13.70
CA GLU A 103 -4.14 -7.81 12.77
C GLU A 103 -4.01 -7.01 11.47
N GLY A 104 -5.15 -6.51 10.94
CA GLY A 104 -5.18 -5.60 9.79
C GLY A 104 -4.39 -4.31 10.06
N LEU A 105 -4.55 -3.70 11.24
CA LEU A 105 -3.73 -2.55 11.64
C LEU A 105 -2.22 -2.89 11.66
N HIS A 106 -1.84 -4.01 12.26
CA HIS A 106 -0.43 -4.42 12.33
C HIS A 106 0.19 -4.62 10.94
N THR A 107 -0.56 -5.23 10.04
CA THR A 107 -0.08 -5.55 8.69
C THR A 107 -0.15 -4.33 7.76
N ASN A 108 -1.32 -3.72 7.61
CA ASN A 108 -1.59 -2.69 6.60
C ASN A 108 -1.06 -1.31 6.95
N TYR A 109 -0.94 -1.00 8.24
CA TYR A 109 -0.33 0.27 8.66
C TYR A 109 1.12 0.06 9.05
N TYR A 110 1.38 -0.68 10.13
CA TYR A 110 2.75 -0.82 10.64
C TYR A 110 3.66 -1.64 9.73
N GLY A 111 3.13 -2.65 9.04
CA GLY A 111 3.88 -3.45 8.06
C GLY A 111 4.23 -2.65 6.80
N THR A 112 3.23 -1.99 6.21
CA THR A 112 3.45 -1.07 5.07
C THR A 112 4.48 0.01 5.39
N LYS A 113 4.43 0.58 6.60
CA LYS A 113 5.43 1.53 7.08
C LYS A 113 6.84 0.94 7.08
N ARG A 114 7.04 -0.21 7.73
CA ARG A 114 8.35 -0.87 7.82
C ARG A 114 8.92 -1.22 6.45
N VAL A 115 8.09 -1.75 5.54
CA VAL A 115 8.51 -2.02 4.16
C VAL A 115 8.90 -0.74 3.45
N THR A 116 8.06 0.30 3.54
CA THR A 116 8.33 1.58 2.88
C THR A 116 9.65 2.18 3.38
N GLU A 117 9.89 2.17 4.69
CA GLU A 117 11.13 2.67 5.30
C GLU A 117 12.37 1.92 4.81
N ALA A 118 12.32 0.60 4.76
CA ALA A 118 13.43 -0.22 4.25
C ALA A 118 13.70 0.02 2.76
N PHE A 119 12.69 0.44 1.98
CA PHE A 119 12.78 0.59 0.53
C PHE A 119 13.10 2.03 0.10
N ILE A 120 13.00 3.02 0.98
CA ILE A 120 13.31 4.43 0.67
C ILE A 120 14.68 4.60 0.00
N PRO A 121 15.78 4.01 0.50
CA PRO A 121 17.09 4.14 -0.15
C PRO A 121 17.10 3.63 -1.59
N LEU A 122 16.44 2.49 -1.85
CA LEU A 122 16.31 1.89 -3.19
C LEU A 122 15.45 2.75 -4.12
N LEU A 123 14.39 3.35 -3.60
CA LEU A 123 13.49 4.24 -4.34
C LEU A 123 14.19 5.54 -4.76
N HIS A 124 15.04 6.11 -3.90
CA HIS A 124 15.86 7.29 -4.23
C HIS A 124 16.91 7.01 -5.31
N SER A 125 17.33 5.75 -5.47
CA SER A 125 18.21 5.34 -6.57
C SER A 125 17.49 5.29 -7.93
N SER A 126 16.16 5.36 -7.97
CA SER A 126 15.40 5.53 -9.21
C SER A 126 15.35 7.00 -9.62
N SER A 127 15.41 7.26 -10.93
CA SER A 127 15.21 8.60 -11.49
C SER A 127 13.78 9.13 -11.34
N ASP A 128 12.81 8.25 -11.05
CA ASP A 128 11.40 8.59 -10.88
C ASP A 128 10.75 7.60 -9.90
N GLY A 129 11.31 7.50 -8.69
CA GLY A 129 10.87 6.56 -7.65
C GLY A 129 9.46 6.86 -7.13
N ARG A 130 8.61 5.82 -7.03
CA ARG A 130 7.18 5.97 -6.69
C ARG A 130 6.76 5.02 -5.59
N ILE A 131 5.93 5.52 -4.69
CA ILE A 131 5.24 4.74 -3.65
C ILE A 131 3.74 4.94 -3.85
N VAL A 132 3.03 3.85 -4.07
CA VAL A 132 1.56 3.82 -4.14
C VAL A 132 1.03 3.03 -2.95
N ILE A 133 0.31 3.69 -2.07
CA ILE A 133 -0.33 3.07 -0.91
C ILE A 133 -1.80 2.85 -1.26
N VAL A 134 -2.21 1.61 -1.43
CA VAL A 134 -3.62 1.29 -1.66
C VAL A 134 -4.38 1.50 -0.36
N SER A 135 -5.33 2.43 -0.42
CA SER A 135 -6.16 2.90 0.67
C SER A 135 -7.64 2.57 0.34
N SER A 136 -8.57 3.08 1.13
CA SER A 136 -10.00 2.80 0.96
C SER A 136 -10.82 4.07 0.76
N GLY A 137 -11.88 3.95 -0.04
CA GLY A 137 -12.94 4.94 -0.19
C GLY A 137 -13.88 4.98 1.01
N TRP A 138 -13.78 4.02 1.94
CA TRP A 138 -14.57 4.00 3.18
C TRP A 138 -14.39 5.26 4.04
N LEU A 139 -13.25 5.94 3.94
CA LEU A 139 -13.03 7.23 4.60
C LEU A 139 -13.97 8.32 4.08
N LEU A 140 -14.29 8.30 2.78
CA LEU A 140 -15.24 9.20 2.10
C LEU A 140 -16.68 8.94 2.54
N LEU A 141 -16.99 7.75 3.05
CA LEU A 141 -18.37 7.34 3.33
C LEU A 141 -19.01 7.99 4.57
N ARG A 142 -18.38 8.95 5.27
CA ARG A 142 -18.97 9.68 6.44
C ARG A 142 -19.49 8.80 7.60
N ILE A 143 -19.13 7.51 7.66
CA ILE A 143 -19.74 6.55 8.62
C ILE A 143 -19.06 6.53 10.02
N PHE A 144 -17.95 7.23 10.26
CA PHE A 144 -17.21 7.12 11.54
C PHE A 144 -16.77 8.45 12.15
N ASN A 145 -16.57 8.40 13.47
CA ASN A 145 -16.22 9.49 14.39
C ASN A 145 -15.49 10.65 13.70
N GLU A 146 -16.21 11.77 13.60
CA GLU A 146 -15.74 13.03 13.03
C GLU A 146 -14.46 13.54 13.70
N GLU A 147 -14.19 13.19 14.96
CA GLU A 147 -13.08 13.74 15.75
C GLU A 147 -11.71 13.25 15.26
N LEU A 148 -11.45 11.94 15.25
CA LEU A 148 -10.16 11.39 14.75
C LEU A 148 -9.96 11.71 13.26
N LYS A 149 -11.04 11.66 12.47
CA LYS A 149 -10.97 12.03 11.05
C LYS A 149 -10.60 13.50 10.86
N ARG A 150 -11.19 14.42 11.64
CA ARG A 150 -10.82 15.85 11.61
C ARG A 150 -9.41 16.04 12.11
N GLU A 151 -9.04 15.45 13.23
CA GLU A 151 -7.69 15.52 13.77
C GLU A 151 -6.63 15.09 12.73
N LEU A 152 -6.79 13.91 12.12
CA LEU A 152 -5.83 13.40 11.13
C LEU A 152 -5.83 14.18 9.81
N ASN A 153 -6.97 14.73 9.38
CA ASN A 153 -7.06 15.49 8.13
C ASN A 153 -6.67 16.96 8.28
N ASP A 154 -7.16 17.63 9.32
CA ASP A 154 -6.94 19.05 9.61
C ASP A 154 -5.53 19.31 10.16
N MET A 155 -4.78 18.25 10.49
CA MET A 155 -3.35 18.35 10.71
C MET A 155 -2.68 18.90 9.45
N GLU A 156 -2.33 20.18 9.49
CA GLU A 156 -1.58 20.86 8.43
C GLU A 156 -0.19 20.23 8.27
N ASN A 157 0.44 19.89 9.40
CA ASN A 157 1.74 19.25 9.47
C ASN A 157 1.78 18.07 10.45
N PRO A 158 1.17 16.91 10.10
CA PRO A 158 1.23 15.74 10.97
C PRO A 158 2.68 15.28 11.11
N THR A 159 3.10 14.88 12.31
CA THR A 159 4.30 14.07 12.51
C THR A 159 3.90 12.61 12.67
N GLU A 160 4.85 11.72 12.45
CA GLU A 160 4.60 10.29 12.63
C GLU A 160 4.25 9.98 14.10
N GLU A 161 4.94 10.61 15.06
CA GLU A 161 4.64 10.43 16.48
C GLU A 161 3.20 10.82 16.79
N LEU A 162 2.72 11.95 16.25
CA LEU A 162 1.37 12.44 16.50
C LEU A 162 0.30 11.52 15.87
N VAL A 163 0.53 11.01 14.66
CA VAL A 163 -0.39 10.04 14.03
C VAL A 163 -0.45 8.75 14.84
N ASN A 164 0.69 8.22 15.28
CA ASN A 164 0.75 7.01 16.08
C ASN A 164 0.10 7.21 17.46
N GLU A 165 0.37 8.34 18.12
CA GLU A 165 -0.25 8.69 19.41
C GLU A 165 -1.77 8.80 19.28
N SER A 166 -2.26 9.50 18.25
CA SER A 166 -3.70 9.63 17.98
C SER A 166 -4.35 8.27 17.76
N LEU A 167 -3.70 7.39 16.97
CA LEU A 167 -4.18 6.04 16.69
C LEU A 167 -4.19 5.15 17.94
N THR A 168 -3.12 5.19 18.75
CA THR A 168 -3.02 4.46 20.02
C THR A 168 -4.05 4.94 21.02
N ASN A 169 -4.21 6.26 21.20
CA ASN A 169 -5.20 6.83 22.11
C ASN A 169 -6.63 6.48 21.68
N PHE A 170 -6.90 6.53 20.38
CA PHE A 170 -8.19 6.14 19.84
C PHE A 170 -8.46 4.66 20.10
N LEU A 171 -7.55 3.75 19.74
CA LEU A 171 -7.78 2.31 19.86
C LEU A 171 -7.69 1.78 21.31
N GLY A 172 -6.93 2.44 22.18
CA GLY A 172 -6.70 2.02 23.56
C GLY A 172 -7.81 2.41 24.56
N ALA A 173 -8.82 3.18 24.14
CA ALA A 173 -9.89 3.62 25.04
C ALA A 173 -10.82 2.47 25.47
N GLU A 174 -11.35 1.71 24.51
CA GLU A 174 -12.20 0.52 24.68
C GLU A 174 -12.16 -0.31 23.37
N PRO A 175 -12.47 -1.63 23.39
CA PRO A 175 -12.57 -2.42 22.17
C PRO A 175 -13.53 -1.79 21.16
N ARG A 176 -13.06 -1.58 19.93
CA ARG A 176 -13.84 -0.95 18.86
C ARG A 176 -14.34 -1.97 17.85
N SER A 177 -15.42 -1.62 17.14
CA SER A 177 -15.89 -2.45 16.04
C SER A 177 -14.87 -2.48 14.90
N TRP A 178 -14.82 -3.59 14.17
CA TRP A 178 -13.94 -3.76 13.00
C TRP A 178 -13.99 -2.57 12.03
N PRO A 179 -15.16 -2.04 11.62
CA PRO A 179 -15.22 -0.89 10.73
C PRO A 179 -14.56 0.38 11.29
N THR A 180 -14.58 0.54 12.62
CA THR A 180 -13.98 1.69 13.30
C THR A 180 -12.46 1.60 13.32
N VAL A 181 -11.91 0.41 13.62
CA VAL A 181 -10.47 0.16 13.57
C VAL A 181 -9.94 0.29 12.14
N PHE A 182 -10.66 -0.28 11.18
CA PHE A 182 -10.38 -0.16 9.74
C PHE A 182 -10.28 1.30 9.30
N ALA A 183 -11.30 2.11 9.61
CA ALA A 183 -11.31 3.52 9.28
C ALA A 183 -10.15 4.30 9.94
N ALA A 184 -9.82 3.98 11.20
CA ALA A 184 -8.76 4.66 11.93
C ALA A 184 -7.38 4.44 11.28
N TYR A 185 -7.02 3.18 11.00
CA TYR A 185 -5.72 2.93 10.39
C TYR A 185 -5.67 3.39 8.93
N THR A 186 -6.78 3.34 8.18
CA THR A 186 -6.82 3.90 6.81
C THR A 186 -6.55 5.41 6.83
N ALA A 187 -7.12 6.13 7.81
CA ALA A 187 -6.84 7.56 7.99
C ALA A 187 -5.37 7.81 8.35
N ALA A 188 -4.79 6.97 9.21
CA ALA A 188 -3.37 7.03 9.55
C ALA A 188 -2.47 6.79 8.32
N MET A 189 -2.78 5.81 7.46
CA MET A 189 -2.07 5.57 6.20
C MET A 189 -2.10 6.80 5.26
N ASN A 190 -3.26 7.45 5.16
CA ASN A 190 -3.42 8.67 4.38
C ASN A 190 -2.57 9.83 4.95
N ALA A 191 -2.54 9.99 6.28
CA ALA A 191 -1.66 10.97 6.93
C ALA A 191 -0.18 10.65 6.70
N CYS A 192 0.23 9.38 6.82
CA CYS A 192 1.60 8.93 6.53
C CYS A 192 2.01 9.16 5.08
N THR A 193 1.08 9.05 4.12
CA THR A 193 1.35 9.40 2.71
C THR A 193 1.78 10.86 2.59
N ARG A 194 1.11 11.79 3.29
CA ARG A 194 1.46 13.22 3.31
C ARG A 194 2.80 13.46 4.01
N ILE A 195 3.08 12.75 5.10
CA ILE A 195 4.36 12.80 5.83
C ILE A 195 5.51 12.37 4.92
N LEU A 196 5.38 11.20 4.30
CA LEU A 196 6.39 10.62 3.39
C LEU A 196 6.63 11.52 2.18
N ALA A 197 5.57 12.04 1.56
CA ALA A 197 5.67 12.97 0.44
C ALA A 197 6.44 14.25 0.80
N ARG A 198 6.25 14.78 2.02
CA ARG A 198 6.97 15.96 2.51
C ARG A 198 8.42 15.63 2.88
N ALA A 199 8.67 14.47 3.48
CA ALA A 199 10.01 14.01 3.86
C ALA A 199 10.89 13.65 2.64
N HIS A 200 10.27 13.22 1.54
CA HIS A 200 10.94 12.78 0.32
C HIS A 200 10.35 13.49 -0.92
N PRO A 201 10.63 14.80 -1.11
CA PRO A 201 10.02 15.60 -2.19
C PRO A 201 10.39 15.13 -3.61
N ASP A 202 11.49 14.39 -3.73
CA ASP A 202 11.96 13.80 -5.01
C ASP A 202 11.18 12.54 -5.40
N LEU A 203 10.47 11.91 -4.46
CA LEU A 203 9.62 10.75 -4.72
C LEU A 203 8.18 11.17 -5.06
N ARG A 204 7.44 10.27 -5.69
CA ARG A 204 5.98 10.39 -5.87
C ARG A 204 5.29 9.42 -4.92
N VAL A 205 4.79 9.95 -3.81
CA VAL A 205 4.14 9.16 -2.75
C VAL A 205 2.68 9.52 -2.70
N ASN A 206 1.80 8.60 -3.09
CA ASN A 206 0.36 8.85 -3.16
C ASN A 206 -0.42 7.67 -2.62
N CYS A 207 -1.64 7.94 -2.16
CA CYS A 207 -2.60 6.91 -1.80
C CYS A 207 -3.70 6.78 -2.85
N VAL A 208 -4.24 5.58 -3.02
CA VAL A 208 -5.24 5.28 -4.05
C VAL A 208 -6.35 4.40 -3.52
N TYR A 209 -7.59 4.81 -3.73
CA TYR A 209 -8.75 3.95 -3.62
C TYR A 209 -9.01 3.25 -4.98
N PRO A 210 -8.88 1.91 -5.05
CA PRO A 210 -9.02 1.17 -6.29
C PRO A 210 -10.47 1.09 -6.79
N GLY A 211 -11.45 1.48 -5.95
CA GLY A 211 -12.87 1.29 -6.23
C GLY A 211 -13.47 0.13 -5.45
N TYR A 212 -14.78 -0.06 -5.58
CA TYR A 212 -15.49 -1.13 -4.86
C TYR A 212 -15.41 -2.42 -5.68
N VAL A 213 -14.41 -3.26 -5.36
CA VAL A 213 -14.07 -4.47 -6.13
C VAL A 213 -14.79 -5.72 -5.61
N TYR A 214 -14.70 -6.03 -4.31
CA TYR A 214 -15.43 -7.15 -3.72
C TYR A 214 -16.29 -6.70 -2.52
N PRO A 215 -17.57 -7.13 -2.43
CA PRO A 215 -18.41 -7.77 -3.46
C PRO A 215 -18.97 -6.72 -4.44
N GLY A 216 -18.11 -5.82 -4.90
CA GLY A 216 -18.52 -4.56 -5.49
C GLY A 216 -18.83 -4.64 -6.98
N VAL A 217 -18.81 -3.47 -7.62
CA VAL A 217 -19.20 -3.30 -9.02
C VAL A 217 -18.03 -3.39 -9.99
N LEU A 218 -16.79 -3.28 -9.49
CA LEU A 218 -15.59 -3.37 -10.31
C LEU A 218 -14.99 -4.77 -10.24
N SER A 219 -14.42 -5.23 -11.35
CA SER A 219 -13.56 -6.41 -11.35
C SER A 219 -12.21 -6.11 -10.66
N PRO A 220 -11.47 -7.14 -10.22
CA PRO A 220 -10.09 -6.96 -9.77
C PRO A 220 -9.20 -6.26 -10.82
N GLU A 221 -9.42 -6.53 -12.10
CA GLU A 221 -8.68 -5.91 -13.21
C GLU A 221 -8.95 -4.40 -13.30
N GLU A 222 -10.22 -3.99 -13.20
CA GLU A 222 -10.61 -2.58 -13.19
C GLU A 222 -10.05 -1.87 -11.95
N GLY A 223 -10.12 -2.52 -10.78
CA GLY A 223 -9.53 -2.00 -9.55
C GLY A 223 -8.02 -1.80 -9.66
N ALA A 224 -7.31 -2.78 -10.21
CA ALA A 224 -5.88 -2.69 -10.48
C ALA A 224 -5.55 -1.60 -11.50
N GLY A 225 -6.41 -1.38 -12.51
CA GLY A 225 -6.26 -0.29 -13.47
C GLY A 225 -6.22 1.10 -12.81
N ASN A 226 -7.02 1.29 -11.75
CA ASN A 226 -6.98 2.54 -10.97
C ASN A 226 -5.67 2.70 -10.20
N VAL A 227 -5.11 1.60 -9.67
CA VAL A 227 -3.82 1.61 -8.96
C VAL A 227 -2.66 1.87 -9.93
N THR A 228 -2.61 1.14 -11.05
CA THR A 228 -1.53 1.25 -12.04
C THR A 228 -1.55 2.59 -12.76
N THR A 229 -2.73 3.20 -12.95
CA THR A 229 -2.84 4.58 -13.47
C THR A 229 -2.05 5.57 -12.62
N VAL A 230 -2.13 5.46 -11.28
CA VAL A 230 -1.39 6.32 -10.35
C VAL A 230 0.10 5.95 -10.35
N ALA A 231 0.41 4.64 -10.32
CA ALA A 231 1.78 4.15 -10.33
C ALA A 231 2.55 4.59 -11.59
N LEU A 232 1.88 4.63 -12.75
CA LEU A 232 2.51 4.88 -14.04
C LEU A 232 2.40 6.33 -14.53
N GLN A 233 1.72 7.23 -13.80
CA GLN A 233 1.47 8.60 -14.23
C GLN A 233 2.80 9.35 -14.44
N PRO A 234 3.20 9.74 -15.67
CA PRO A 234 4.49 10.42 -15.90
C PRO A 234 4.54 11.75 -15.16
N GLY A 235 5.61 11.98 -14.39
CA GLY A 235 5.64 13.09 -13.44
C GLY A 235 4.48 12.96 -12.44
N GLY A 236 3.74 14.04 -12.22
CA GLY A 236 2.52 13.99 -11.39
C GLY A 236 2.73 14.42 -9.95
N PRO A 237 1.65 14.41 -9.16
CA PRO A 237 1.67 14.98 -7.83
C PRO A 237 2.27 14.03 -6.80
N THR A 238 2.56 14.56 -5.62
CA THR A 238 2.99 13.80 -4.44
C THR A 238 2.15 14.25 -3.25
N GLY A 239 1.91 13.36 -2.30
CA GLY A 239 1.08 13.60 -1.12
C GLY A 239 -0.41 13.73 -1.42
N GLN A 240 -0.90 13.12 -2.51
CA GLN A 240 -2.31 13.17 -2.89
C GLN A 240 -3.04 11.85 -2.66
N TYR A 241 -4.36 11.96 -2.52
CA TYR A 241 -5.29 10.84 -2.54
C TYR A 241 -5.98 10.75 -3.90
N PHE A 242 -5.99 9.56 -4.46
CA PHE A 242 -6.64 9.26 -5.73
C PHE A 242 -7.87 8.38 -5.50
N ALA A 243 -8.99 8.72 -6.11
CA ALA A 243 -10.15 7.82 -6.22
C ALA A 243 -10.42 7.55 -7.69
N LEU A 244 -10.46 6.25 -8.05
CA LEU A 244 -10.73 5.82 -9.43
C LEU A 244 -9.78 6.49 -10.45
N GLY A 245 -8.48 6.53 -10.11
CA GLY A 245 -7.44 7.10 -10.96
C GLY A 245 -7.38 8.63 -11.04
N LYS A 246 -8.17 9.37 -10.24
CA LYS A 246 -8.20 10.84 -10.25
C LYS A 246 -7.86 11.41 -8.87
N VAL A 247 -7.08 12.49 -8.84
CA VAL A 247 -6.82 13.26 -7.63
C VAL A 247 -8.15 13.74 -7.05
N THR A 248 -8.35 13.51 -5.77
CA THR A 248 -9.49 14.00 -4.99
C THR A 248 -9.04 14.38 -3.59
N HIS A 249 -9.94 14.98 -2.81
CA HIS A 249 -9.68 15.28 -1.42
C HIS A 249 -9.56 13.99 -0.59
N PHE A 250 -8.80 14.06 0.50
CA PHE A 250 -8.72 12.99 1.50
C PHE A 250 -10.07 12.77 2.24
N LEU A 251 -11.08 13.63 1.97
CA LEU A 251 -12.45 13.66 2.48
C LEU A 251 -13.49 13.75 1.35
#